data_AF-A0A2V7K837-F1
#
_entry.id   AF-A0A2V7K837-F1
#
_cell.length_a   1.000
_cell.length_b   1.000
_cell.length_c   1.000
_cell.angle_alpha   90.00
_cell.angle_beta   90.00
_cell.angle_gamma   90.00
#
_symmetry.space_group_name_H-M   'P 1'
#
loop_
_entity.id
_entity.type
_entity.pdbx_description
1 polymer ?
#
loop_
_entity_poly.entity_id
_entity_poly.type
_entity_poly.pdbx_seq_one_letter_code
_entity_poly.pdbx_strand_id
1 'polypeptide(L)'
;MTLGARWTSLLLVGLGSTALLTACSDQPLEPVIEAAASGSTVQPPSNAKVAAPSPSQIDISWQDNSSNEAGFEVWVALTAQGTYSLWITTAPNVTAKSFTGQNPGQEYCAKVRAFTALGQSGKVRAYSAFSTSACATTPIPAGPSKIAARPLSSSYVEITWSNDIGFSVLNFRVERSTDQGATWATLVKTDPYTTRTVDFGVAAEHPQLCYRVIAIMSFGESTPSKVACTTPPSGPTNLTATGVAGPAIALAWTDNSAVEDAYQVLRAPDQVTFTVVATLPANSTSYRDAGGSPDTRYWYQVRATKDSGFSDASNTANAVAATQPPAAPTGVDAYPGGSTAVVVIWAEPSTNEDGFRIERSTDGQATWAVAVSADPSQTGFTDGDRASEQPVCYRVIAFNGLGDSPPSNVDCTTPPAAPSDLVATTVAGNEIDLTWTDHSAFEDGYEVDRVDCYYDDYNGYYCYDTPLATLEANVTSYRDQGLPTGVFVTYEVVALKDNGRSDPSNQAGASSDLPPPAPSNLTATAASAGQIDLAWTNTSTTPEYIAIERCDGGMGTCADPAAAWTFVAWTDLDATTFSDTGLLAGATYTYRVLACTPGGGACSDPSNLASAIAP
;
A
#
# COMPACT_ATOMS: atom_id res chain seq x y z
N MET A 1 -42.70 -19.88 4.24
CA MET A 1 -43.59 -20.52 3.25
C MET A 1 -43.13 -21.95 3.06
N THR A 2 -43.89 -22.88 3.62
CA THR A 2 -43.62 -24.33 3.70
C THR A 2 -44.91 -25.06 3.36
N LEU A 3 -44.86 -26.06 2.47
CA LEU A 3 -45.84 -27.12 2.23
C LEU A 3 -45.10 -28.18 1.39
N GLY A 4 -45.13 -29.51 1.59
CA GLY A 4 -46.05 -30.49 2.21
C GLY A 4 -46.01 -31.72 1.27
N ALA A 5 -46.19 -33.02 1.60
CA ALA A 5 -46.81 -33.77 2.70
C ALA A 5 -46.33 -35.26 2.58
N ARG A 6 -45.98 -35.96 3.69
CA ARG A 6 -46.72 -36.99 4.50
C ARG A 6 -46.82 -38.42 3.87
N TRP A 7 -46.84 -39.59 4.53
CA TRP A 7 -47.31 -40.11 5.86
C TRP A 7 -46.51 -41.43 6.23
N THR A 8 -46.02 -41.73 7.46
CA THR A 8 -46.63 -42.43 8.67
C THR A 8 -47.24 -43.83 8.41
N SER A 9 -47.22 -44.90 9.24
CA SER A 9 -46.78 -45.34 10.60
C SER A 9 -46.85 -46.90 10.63
N LEU A 10 -45.95 -47.68 11.24
CA LEU A 10 -45.89 -48.24 12.63
C LEU A 10 -46.95 -49.31 13.08
N LEU A 11 -46.47 -50.56 13.31
CA LEU A 11 -46.81 -51.62 14.33
C LEU A 11 -48.28 -52.17 14.46
N LEU A 12 -48.62 -53.42 14.83
CA LEU A 12 -48.06 -54.48 15.71
C LEU A 12 -48.87 -55.83 15.59
N VAL A 13 -48.24 -56.99 15.96
CA VAL A 13 -48.72 -58.34 16.46
C VAL A 13 -49.72 -59.25 15.70
N GLY A 14 -49.43 -60.56 15.70
CA GLY A 14 -50.47 -61.61 15.84
C GLY A 14 -50.07 -63.05 15.41
N LEU A 15 -49.91 -63.98 16.37
CA LEU A 15 -49.71 -65.44 16.20
C LEU A 15 -51.06 -66.22 16.22
N GLY A 16 -51.10 -67.42 15.62
CA GLY A 16 -52.09 -68.50 15.85
C GLY A 16 -52.13 -69.47 14.65
N SER A 17 -51.64 -70.73 14.70
CA SER A 17 -51.98 -71.94 15.48
C SER A 17 -53.10 -72.82 14.89
N THR A 18 -52.70 -74.04 14.46
CA THR A 18 -53.36 -75.37 14.51
C THR A 18 -54.60 -75.65 13.63
N ALA A 19 -54.53 -76.57 12.64
CA ALA A 19 -54.72 -78.05 12.69
C ALA A 19 -56.18 -78.42 12.35
N LEU A 20 -56.61 -79.54 11.76
CA LEU A 20 -56.09 -80.85 11.39
C LEU A 20 -57.18 -81.47 10.47
N LEU A 21 -56.88 -82.37 9.53
CA LEU A 21 -57.77 -83.50 9.26
C LEU A 21 -56.99 -84.68 8.67
N THR A 22 -57.13 -85.76 9.43
CA THR A 22 -56.52 -87.08 9.44
C THR A 22 -56.97 -88.04 8.33
N ALA A 23 -56.13 -89.05 8.12
CA ALA A 23 -56.37 -90.47 7.70
C ALA A 23 -55.59 -90.81 6.41
N CYS A 24 -54.77 -91.87 6.29
CA CYS A 24 -54.56 -93.09 7.07
C CYS A 24 -53.10 -93.61 6.92
N SER A 25 -52.64 -94.34 7.94
CA SER A 25 -51.57 -95.37 7.97
C SER A 25 -51.86 -96.51 6.98
N ASP A 26 -51.00 -97.44 6.55
CA ASP A 26 -49.61 -97.87 6.83
C ASP A 26 -49.23 -98.86 5.69
N GLN A 27 -47.97 -98.82 5.23
CA GLN A 27 -47.02 -99.91 4.83
C GLN A 27 -47.47 -101.16 4.02
N PRO A 28 -46.58 -101.95 3.38
CA PRO A 28 -45.21 -101.72 2.85
C PRO A 28 -45.00 -102.32 1.43
N LEU A 29 -43.73 -102.36 1.00
CA LEU A 29 -43.08 -103.10 -0.10
C LEU A 29 -42.65 -102.22 -1.29
N GLU A 30 -41.33 -102.10 -1.41
CA GLU A 30 -40.60 -101.47 -2.51
C GLU A 30 -41.03 -102.00 -3.88
N PRO A 31 -40.76 -101.21 -4.93
CA PRO A 31 -40.12 -101.77 -6.09
C PRO A 31 -38.80 -101.05 -6.39
N VAL A 32 -37.73 -101.83 -6.30
CA VAL A 32 -36.71 -102.09 -7.33
C VAL A 32 -36.55 -101.02 -8.43
N ILE A 33 -35.31 -100.54 -8.52
CA ILE A 33 -34.71 -99.69 -9.54
C ILE A 33 -34.90 -100.26 -10.96
N GLU A 34 -35.46 -99.45 -11.87
CA GLU A 34 -35.10 -99.50 -13.29
C GLU A 34 -34.10 -98.38 -13.60
N ALA A 35 -33.01 -98.78 -14.24
CA ALA A 35 -31.83 -97.97 -14.50
C ALA A 35 -31.98 -97.07 -15.74
N ALA A 36 -31.34 -95.90 -15.64
CA ALA A 36 -30.68 -95.14 -16.70
C ALA A 36 -31.52 -94.72 -17.92
N ALA A 37 -31.93 -93.44 -17.90
CA ALA A 37 -31.53 -92.56 -18.98
C ALA A 37 -30.27 -91.81 -18.51
N SER A 38 -29.16 -92.00 -19.24
CA SER A 38 -27.92 -91.25 -19.10
C SER A 38 -28.17 -89.76 -19.37
N GLY A 39 -28.62 -89.03 -18.35
CA GLY A 39 -28.54 -87.58 -18.35
C GLY A 39 -27.08 -87.20 -18.31
N SER A 40 -26.54 -86.73 -19.44
CA SER A 40 -25.16 -86.31 -19.57
C SER A 40 -24.79 -85.34 -18.44
N THR A 41 -23.85 -85.72 -17.58
CA THR A 41 -23.34 -84.83 -16.53
C THR A 41 -22.56 -83.70 -17.19
N VAL A 42 -22.89 -82.45 -16.87
CA VAL A 42 -22.18 -81.27 -17.40
C VAL A 42 -20.71 -81.33 -17.01
N GLN A 43 -19.83 -81.20 -18.00
CA GLN A 43 -18.38 -81.34 -17.79
C GLN A 43 -17.79 -80.03 -17.22
N PRO A 44 -16.78 -80.12 -16.33
CA PRO A 44 -16.09 -78.93 -15.85
C PRO A 44 -15.28 -78.27 -16.98
N PRO A 45 -15.30 -76.93 -17.08
CA PRO A 45 -14.41 -76.22 -17.98
C PRO A 45 -12.95 -76.44 -17.57
N SER A 46 -12.04 -76.40 -18.54
CA SER A 46 -10.60 -76.58 -18.31
C SER A 46 -9.81 -75.40 -18.85
N ASN A 47 -8.49 -75.37 -18.61
CA ASN A 47 -7.60 -74.34 -19.17
C ASN A 47 -8.07 -72.90 -18.89
N ALA A 48 -8.58 -72.64 -17.68
CA ALA A 48 -8.88 -71.27 -17.25
C ALA A 48 -7.60 -70.45 -17.28
N LYS A 49 -7.68 -69.24 -17.86
CA LYS A 49 -6.59 -68.28 -17.96
C LYS A 49 -7.12 -66.91 -17.57
N VAL A 50 -6.28 -66.15 -16.87
CA VAL A 50 -6.50 -64.73 -16.61
C VAL A 50 -5.34 -63.98 -17.24
N ALA A 51 -5.64 -62.94 -18.01
CA ALA A 51 -4.67 -62.01 -18.55
C ALA A 51 -5.04 -60.60 -18.09
N ALA A 52 -4.04 -59.74 -17.87
CA ALA A 52 -4.25 -58.34 -17.52
C ALA A 52 -3.65 -57.43 -18.60
N PRO A 53 -4.36 -57.20 -19.71
CA PRO A 53 -3.80 -56.46 -20.86
C PRO A 53 -3.61 -54.97 -20.59
N SER A 54 -4.28 -54.41 -19.57
CA SER A 54 -4.13 -53.00 -19.18
C SER A 54 -4.29 -52.82 -17.67
N PRO A 55 -3.89 -51.67 -17.11
CA PRO A 55 -4.03 -51.36 -15.68
C PRO A 55 -5.44 -51.48 -15.12
N SER A 56 -6.45 -51.37 -15.99
CA SER A 56 -7.86 -51.37 -15.60
C SER A 56 -8.66 -52.51 -16.24
N GLN A 57 -8.01 -53.53 -16.81
CA GLN A 57 -8.69 -54.63 -17.49
C GLN A 57 -8.09 -55.99 -17.15
N ILE A 58 -8.98 -56.95 -16.90
CA ILE A 58 -8.64 -58.37 -16.92
C ILE A 58 -9.51 -59.12 -17.94
N ASP A 59 -8.92 -60.08 -18.62
CA ASP A 59 -9.58 -61.00 -19.54
C ASP A 59 -9.50 -62.41 -18.97
N ILE A 60 -10.67 -63.05 -18.78
CA ILE A 60 -10.78 -64.41 -18.28
C ILE A 60 -11.27 -65.29 -19.42
N SER A 61 -10.53 -66.35 -19.74
CA SER A 61 -10.90 -67.32 -20.77
C SER A 61 -10.79 -68.75 -20.28
N TRP A 62 -11.61 -69.66 -20.79
CA TRP A 62 -11.58 -71.09 -20.46
C TRP A 62 -11.93 -71.93 -21.68
N GLN A 63 -11.57 -73.20 -21.62
CA GLN A 63 -12.01 -74.20 -22.59
C GLN A 63 -13.33 -74.82 -22.15
N ASP A 64 -14.33 -74.75 -23.03
CA ASP A 64 -15.58 -75.48 -22.88
C ASP A 64 -15.36 -76.97 -23.19
N ASN A 65 -15.77 -77.82 -22.26
CA ASN A 65 -15.71 -79.27 -22.38
C ASN A 65 -17.09 -79.92 -22.40
N SER A 66 -18.14 -79.10 -22.31
CA SER A 66 -19.52 -79.50 -22.22
C SER A 66 -20.22 -79.16 -23.54
N SER A 67 -21.25 -79.92 -23.89
CA SER A 67 -22.13 -79.62 -25.02
C SER A 67 -23.60 -79.51 -24.60
N ASN A 68 -23.86 -79.57 -23.29
CA ASN A 68 -25.19 -79.61 -22.69
C ASN A 68 -25.32 -78.63 -21.50
N GLU A 69 -24.39 -77.71 -21.36
CA GLU A 69 -24.42 -76.62 -20.40
C GLU A 69 -25.43 -75.57 -20.82
N ALA A 70 -26.04 -74.92 -19.83
CA ALA A 70 -26.84 -73.72 -20.02
C ALA A 70 -26.05 -72.43 -19.74
N GLY A 71 -24.77 -72.56 -19.37
CA GLY A 71 -23.88 -71.43 -19.15
C GLY A 71 -22.77 -71.73 -18.15
N PHE A 72 -21.99 -70.69 -17.84
CA PHE A 72 -20.88 -70.75 -16.90
C PHE A 72 -21.04 -69.72 -15.79
N GLU A 73 -20.46 -70.02 -14.63
CA GLU A 73 -20.26 -69.08 -13.55
C GLU A 73 -18.77 -68.78 -13.43
N VAL A 74 -18.41 -67.50 -13.54
CA VAL A 74 -17.05 -67.02 -13.34
C VAL A 74 -16.94 -66.46 -11.93
N TRP A 75 -16.11 -67.10 -11.12
CA TRP A 75 -15.84 -66.73 -9.74
C TRP A 75 -14.44 -66.13 -9.64
N VAL A 76 -14.30 -64.99 -8.97
CA VAL A 76 -13.04 -64.25 -8.88
C VAL A 76 -12.71 -63.90 -7.42
N ALA A 77 -11.44 -63.97 -7.07
CA ALA A 77 -10.85 -63.53 -5.82
C ALA A 77 -9.74 -62.50 -6.11
N LEU A 78 -9.45 -61.61 -5.16
CA LEU A 78 -8.42 -60.57 -5.30
C LEU A 78 -7.01 -61.06 -4.92
N THR A 79 -6.88 -62.29 -4.45
CA THR A 79 -5.58 -62.94 -4.24
C THR A 79 -5.71 -64.44 -4.48
N ALA A 80 -4.60 -65.13 -4.69
CA ALA A 80 -4.60 -66.59 -4.86
C ALA A 80 -5.21 -67.36 -3.67
N GLN A 81 -5.19 -66.79 -2.47
CA GLN A 81 -5.76 -67.36 -1.24
C GLN A 81 -7.06 -66.65 -0.80
N GLY A 82 -7.57 -65.74 -1.63
CA GLY A 82 -8.73 -64.92 -1.30
C GLY A 82 -10.05 -65.66 -1.41
N THR A 83 -11.08 -65.08 -0.81
CA THR A 83 -12.45 -65.57 -0.96
C THR A 83 -12.96 -65.28 -2.36
N TYR A 84 -13.39 -66.33 -3.06
CA TYR A 84 -13.99 -66.22 -4.38
C TYR A 84 -15.45 -65.76 -4.27
N SER A 85 -15.84 -64.79 -5.10
CA SER A 85 -17.23 -64.38 -5.29
C SER A 85 -17.66 -64.52 -6.75
N LEU A 86 -18.95 -64.80 -6.97
CA LEU A 86 -19.52 -64.87 -8.32
C LEU A 86 -19.51 -63.46 -8.92
N TRP A 87 -18.80 -63.28 -10.03
CA TRP A 87 -18.77 -62.01 -10.76
C TRP A 87 -19.78 -61.98 -11.90
N ILE A 88 -19.94 -63.09 -12.62
CA ILE A 88 -20.91 -63.18 -13.72
C ILE A 88 -21.36 -64.61 -13.98
N THR A 89 -22.60 -64.74 -14.42
CA THR A 89 -23.15 -65.93 -15.06
C THR A 89 -23.29 -65.67 -16.56
N THR A 90 -22.74 -66.54 -17.40
CA THR A 90 -22.75 -66.37 -18.86
C THR A 90 -23.83 -67.23 -19.53
N ALA A 91 -24.11 -66.92 -20.79
CA ALA A 91 -24.85 -67.78 -21.71
C ALA A 91 -24.04 -69.08 -22.03
N PRO A 92 -24.68 -70.12 -22.58
CA PRO A 92 -23.98 -71.35 -23.02
C PRO A 92 -22.95 -71.05 -24.13
N ASN A 93 -21.96 -71.93 -24.29
CA ASN A 93 -20.83 -71.81 -25.25
C ASN A 93 -19.95 -70.54 -25.12
N VAL A 94 -20.14 -69.70 -24.10
CA VAL A 94 -19.24 -68.56 -23.85
C VAL A 94 -17.93 -69.09 -23.27
N THR A 95 -16.80 -68.72 -23.86
CA THR A 95 -15.46 -69.20 -23.47
C THR A 95 -14.53 -68.09 -22.98
N ALA A 96 -14.96 -66.82 -23.01
CA ALA A 96 -14.17 -65.70 -22.51
C ALA A 96 -15.04 -64.52 -22.06
N LYS A 97 -14.50 -63.74 -21.11
CA LYS A 97 -15.11 -62.49 -20.62
C LYS A 97 -14.04 -61.48 -20.20
N SER A 98 -14.19 -60.25 -20.67
CA SER A 98 -13.39 -59.10 -20.26
C SER A 98 -14.10 -58.28 -19.17
N PHE A 99 -13.33 -57.79 -18.21
CA PHE A 99 -13.78 -56.94 -17.11
C PHE A 99 -12.92 -55.67 -17.08
N THR A 100 -13.53 -54.52 -17.29
CA THR A 100 -12.89 -53.20 -17.23
C THR A 100 -13.13 -52.53 -15.87
N GLY A 101 -12.40 -51.44 -15.57
CA GLY A 101 -12.52 -50.72 -14.30
C GLY A 101 -11.85 -51.43 -13.12
N GLN A 102 -10.86 -52.28 -13.39
CA GLN A 102 -10.09 -52.97 -12.35
C GLN A 102 -9.03 -52.05 -11.73
N ASN A 103 -8.61 -52.36 -10.50
CA ASN A 103 -7.60 -51.59 -9.80
C ASN A 103 -6.21 -51.96 -10.33
N PRO A 104 -5.29 -51.00 -10.56
CA PRO A 104 -3.91 -51.27 -10.91
C PRO A 104 -3.14 -51.96 -9.80
N GLY A 105 -2.19 -52.83 -10.17
CA GLY A 105 -1.37 -53.58 -9.22
C GLY A 105 -2.13 -54.65 -8.44
N GLN A 106 -3.42 -54.86 -8.73
CA GLN A 106 -4.27 -55.80 -8.04
C GLN A 106 -4.17 -57.18 -8.71
N GLU A 107 -3.91 -58.21 -7.90
CA GLU A 107 -4.04 -59.60 -8.35
C GLU A 107 -5.52 -59.96 -8.50
N TYR A 108 -5.86 -60.69 -9.56
CA TYR A 108 -7.17 -61.25 -9.80
C TYR A 108 -7.04 -62.72 -10.15
N CYS A 109 -7.64 -63.58 -9.34
CA CYS A 109 -7.64 -65.02 -9.51
C CYS A 109 -9.04 -65.51 -9.86
N ALA A 110 -9.20 -66.22 -10.98
CA ALA A 110 -10.49 -66.70 -11.45
C ALA A 110 -10.56 -68.22 -11.51
N LYS A 111 -11.74 -68.76 -11.25
CA LYS A 111 -12.11 -70.15 -11.53
C LYS A 111 -13.52 -70.19 -12.10
N VAL A 112 -13.78 -71.14 -12.99
CA VAL A 112 -15.03 -71.21 -13.75
C VAL A 112 -15.69 -72.56 -13.52
N ARG A 113 -17.01 -72.60 -13.42
CA ARG A 113 -17.78 -73.86 -13.44
C ARG A 113 -18.94 -73.76 -14.43
N ALA A 114 -19.31 -74.88 -15.04
CA ALA A 114 -20.46 -74.97 -15.92
C ALA A 114 -21.71 -75.35 -15.11
N PHE A 115 -22.89 -75.00 -15.61
CA PHE A 115 -24.17 -75.44 -15.04
C PHE A 115 -25.14 -75.84 -16.14
N THR A 116 -26.08 -76.74 -15.84
CA THR A 116 -27.23 -77.04 -16.72
C THR A 116 -28.47 -76.25 -16.35
N ALA A 117 -29.37 -76.04 -17.32
CA ALA A 117 -30.70 -75.49 -17.05
C ALA A 117 -31.65 -76.60 -16.56
N LEU A 118 -32.38 -76.26 -15.50
CA LEU A 118 -33.65 -76.81 -14.99
C LEU A 118 -34.08 -78.22 -15.42
N GLY A 119 -34.20 -79.12 -14.43
CA GLY A 119 -35.28 -80.12 -14.42
C GLY A 119 -36.65 -79.47 -14.21
N GLN A 120 -37.73 -80.19 -14.54
CA GLN A 120 -39.14 -79.72 -14.67
C GLN A 120 -39.76 -78.97 -13.46
N SER A 121 -39.08 -78.81 -12.32
CA SER A 121 -39.57 -78.10 -11.12
C SER A 121 -38.96 -76.70 -10.88
N GLY A 122 -38.09 -76.21 -11.77
CA GLY A 122 -37.69 -74.79 -11.77
C GLY A 122 -36.74 -74.34 -10.64
N LYS A 123 -36.23 -75.23 -9.78
CA LYS A 123 -35.50 -74.82 -8.54
C LYS A 123 -34.09 -75.39 -8.32
N VAL A 124 -33.52 -76.21 -9.20
CA VAL A 124 -32.16 -76.78 -8.98
C VAL A 124 -31.31 -76.71 -10.25
N ARG A 125 -30.13 -76.08 -10.14
CA ARG A 125 -29.05 -76.15 -11.14
C ARG A 125 -28.10 -77.27 -10.73
N ALA A 126 -27.72 -78.14 -11.66
CA ALA A 126 -26.58 -79.02 -11.47
C ALA A 126 -25.31 -78.29 -11.93
N TYR A 127 -24.28 -78.30 -11.09
CA TYR A 127 -23.01 -77.63 -11.35
C TYR A 127 -21.91 -78.68 -11.56
N SER A 128 -21.00 -78.41 -12.48
CA SER A 128 -19.74 -79.13 -12.53
C SER A 128 -18.79 -78.70 -11.40
N ALA A 129 -17.70 -79.45 -11.23
CA ALA A 129 -16.56 -78.96 -10.46
C ALA A 129 -16.01 -77.66 -11.08
N PHE A 130 -15.30 -76.87 -10.27
CA PHE A 130 -14.57 -75.72 -10.80
C PHE A 130 -13.37 -76.18 -11.64
N SER A 131 -13.01 -75.38 -12.63
CA SER A 131 -11.68 -75.39 -13.22
C SER A 131 -10.60 -75.17 -12.16
N THR A 132 -9.34 -75.46 -12.50
CA THR A 132 -8.21 -74.91 -11.75
C THR A 132 -8.28 -73.38 -11.74
N SER A 133 -7.78 -72.76 -10.68
CA SER A 133 -7.66 -71.31 -10.62
C SER A 133 -6.50 -70.82 -11.49
N ALA A 134 -6.68 -69.65 -12.08
CA ALA A 134 -5.62 -68.90 -12.77
C ALA A 134 -5.61 -67.46 -12.27
N CYS A 135 -4.45 -66.82 -12.22
CA CYS A 135 -4.26 -65.48 -11.67
C CYS A 135 -3.48 -64.58 -12.62
N ALA A 136 -3.77 -63.28 -12.59
CA ALA A 136 -2.94 -62.24 -13.18
C ALA A 136 -3.02 -60.97 -12.33
N THR A 137 -1.95 -60.17 -12.35
CA THR A 137 -1.90 -58.85 -11.69
C THR A 137 -1.96 -57.77 -12.75
N THR A 138 -2.85 -56.80 -12.58
CA THR A 138 -2.91 -55.62 -13.45
C THR A 138 -1.63 -54.80 -13.34
N PRO A 139 -1.04 -54.31 -14.46
CA PRO A 139 0.12 -53.44 -14.40
C PRO A 139 -0.24 -52.10 -13.74
N ILE A 140 0.72 -51.47 -13.06
CA ILE A 140 0.55 -50.11 -12.52
C ILE A 140 0.95 -49.10 -13.61
N PRO A 141 0.16 -48.05 -13.89
CA PRO A 141 0.54 -47.00 -14.84
C PRO A 141 1.86 -46.33 -14.44
N ALA A 142 2.70 -46.03 -15.44
CA ALA A 142 3.88 -45.21 -15.21
C ALA A 142 3.47 -43.82 -14.70
N GLY A 143 4.25 -43.25 -13.78
CA GLY A 143 4.03 -41.89 -13.29
C GLY A 143 4.37 -40.81 -14.31
N PRO A 144 3.99 -39.54 -14.01
CA PRO A 144 4.35 -38.39 -14.84
C PRO A 144 5.86 -38.29 -15.09
N SER A 145 6.25 -37.83 -16.28
CA SER A 145 7.66 -37.63 -16.62
C SER A 145 8.10 -36.16 -16.60
N LYS A 146 9.39 -35.92 -16.92
CA LYS A 146 10.02 -34.58 -17.04
C LYS A 146 9.75 -33.65 -15.85
N ILE A 147 9.75 -34.22 -14.65
CA ILE A 147 9.64 -33.40 -13.45
C ILE A 147 10.90 -32.54 -13.26
N ALA A 148 10.71 -31.27 -12.94
CA ALA A 148 11.78 -30.34 -12.58
C ALA A 148 11.35 -29.47 -11.40
N ALA A 149 12.30 -29.14 -10.53
CA ALA A 149 12.15 -28.22 -9.42
C ALA A 149 13.15 -27.08 -9.60
N ARG A 150 12.69 -25.83 -9.63
CA ARG A 150 13.56 -24.65 -9.74
C ARG A 150 13.15 -23.55 -8.76
N PRO A 151 14.08 -22.89 -8.07
CA PRO A 151 13.77 -21.72 -7.25
C PRO A 151 13.24 -20.54 -8.11
N LEU A 152 12.18 -19.89 -7.65
CA LEU A 152 11.72 -18.60 -8.20
C LEU A 152 12.11 -17.42 -7.30
N SER A 153 12.50 -17.71 -6.06
CA SER A 153 13.01 -16.78 -5.06
C SER A 153 13.77 -17.57 -3.98
N SER A 154 14.23 -16.90 -2.93
CA SER A 154 14.81 -17.59 -1.76
C SER A 154 13.76 -18.36 -0.94
N SER A 155 12.47 -18.23 -1.27
CA SER A 155 11.35 -18.78 -0.48
C SER A 155 10.30 -19.54 -1.30
N TYR A 156 10.46 -19.62 -2.63
CA TYR A 156 9.51 -20.27 -3.54
C TYR A 156 10.21 -21.22 -4.50
N VAL A 157 9.63 -22.40 -4.69
CA VAL A 157 10.09 -23.39 -5.68
C VAL A 157 8.98 -23.69 -6.66
N GLU A 158 9.25 -23.55 -7.95
CA GLU A 158 8.37 -24.02 -9.01
C GLU A 158 8.63 -25.50 -9.29
N ILE A 159 7.55 -26.27 -9.39
CA ILE A 159 7.55 -27.68 -9.79
C ILE A 159 6.78 -27.81 -11.10
N THR A 160 7.40 -28.42 -12.10
CA THR A 160 6.78 -28.71 -13.41
C THR A 160 6.87 -30.20 -13.72
N TRP A 161 5.95 -30.73 -14.54
CA TRP A 161 5.96 -32.12 -15.03
C TRP A 161 5.24 -32.25 -16.38
N SER A 162 5.30 -33.42 -17.01
CA SER A 162 4.54 -33.75 -18.21
C SER A 162 3.44 -34.77 -17.90
N ASN A 163 2.26 -34.59 -18.48
CA ASN A 163 1.17 -35.57 -18.42
C ASN A 163 1.25 -36.54 -19.62
N ASP A 164 1.96 -37.65 -19.44
CA ASP A 164 2.18 -38.71 -20.43
C ASP A 164 1.61 -40.07 -19.97
N ILE A 165 0.62 -40.03 -19.08
CA ILE A 165 0.01 -41.22 -18.45
C ILE A 165 -0.77 -42.08 -19.45
N GLY A 166 -1.27 -41.48 -20.54
CA GLY A 166 -2.07 -42.18 -21.56
C GLY A 166 -3.50 -42.55 -21.12
N PHE A 167 -3.93 -42.10 -19.93
CA PHE A 167 -5.26 -42.32 -19.37
C PHE A 167 -5.87 -41.00 -18.88
N SER A 168 -7.20 -40.98 -18.70
CA SER A 168 -7.90 -39.83 -18.12
C SER A 168 -7.52 -39.64 -16.65
N VAL A 169 -6.71 -38.63 -16.39
CA VAL A 169 -6.33 -38.19 -15.04
C VAL A 169 -7.49 -37.41 -14.42
N LEU A 170 -7.74 -37.61 -13.13
CA LEU A 170 -8.68 -36.83 -12.32
C LEU A 170 -7.98 -35.68 -11.61
N ASN A 171 -6.78 -35.93 -11.08
CA ASN A 171 -5.91 -34.92 -10.46
C ASN A 171 -4.47 -35.45 -10.38
N PHE A 172 -3.52 -34.55 -10.16
CA PHE A 172 -2.16 -34.91 -9.73
C PHE A 172 -2.01 -34.65 -8.24
N ARG A 173 -1.35 -35.57 -7.54
CA ARG A 173 -0.84 -35.36 -6.18
C ARG A 173 0.65 -35.06 -6.25
N VAL A 174 1.03 -33.84 -5.90
CA VAL A 174 2.43 -33.44 -5.75
C VAL A 174 2.82 -33.70 -4.30
N GLU A 175 3.92 -34.43 -4.12
CA GLU A 175 4.46 -34.75 -2.81
C GLU A 175 5.83 -34.09 -2.63
N ARG A 176 6.11 -33.67 -1.39
CA ARG A 176 7.35 -33.05 -0.96
C ARG A 176 8.04 -33.90 0.10
N SER A 177 9.36 -33.96 0.02
CA SER A 177 10.26 -34.53 1.01
C SER A 177 11.29 -33.48 1.44
N THR A 178 11.60 -33.45 2.73
CA THR A 178 12.63 -32.59 3.36
C THR A 178 13.79 -33.41 3.93
N ASP A 179 13.81 -34.72 3.67
CA ASP A 179 14.75 -35.71 4.22
C ASP A 179 15.33 -36.59 3.11
N GLN A 180 15.62 -35.98 1.95
CA GLN A 180 16.24 -36.61 0.78
C GLN A 180 15.45 -37.81 0.24
N GLY A 181 14.12 -37.74 0.31
CA GLY A 181 13.21 -38.74 -0.22
C GLY A 181 12.89 -39.90 0.72
N ALA A 182 13.30 -39.84 1.99
CA ALA A 182 12.99 -40.88 2.96
C ALA A 182 11.50 -40.86 3.37
N THR A 183 10.91 -39.67 3.57
CA THR A 183 9.49 -39.49 3.83
C THR A 183 8.86 -38.47 2.88
N TRP A 184 7.58 -38.67 2.56
CA TRP A 184 6.85 -37.87 1.58
C TRP A 184 5.53 -37.40 2.17
N ALA A 185 5.28 -36.10 2.10
CA ALA A 185 4.02 -35.47 2.46
C ALA A 185 3.32 -34.90 1.23
N THR A 186 1.99 -34.92 1.19
CA THR A 186 1.24 -34.25 0.13
C THR A 186 1.42 -32.74 0.25
N LEU A 187 1.97 -32.10 -0.78
CA LEU A 187 2.02 -30.65 -0.90
C LEU A 187 0.68 -30.13 -1.41
N VAL A 188 0.21 -30.67 -2.55
CA VAL A 188 -1.01 -30.20 -3.20
C VAL A 188 -1.63 -31.30 -4.07
N LYS A 189 -2.96 -31.24 -4.23
CA LYS A 189 -3.68 -31.94 -5.29
C LYS A 189 -4.21 -30.93 -6.31
N THR A 190 -3.92 -31.12 -7.59
CA THR A 190 -4.27 -30.17 -8.65
C THR A 190 -5.50 -30.63 -9.44
N ASP A 191 -6.00 -29.82 -10.37
CA ASP A 191 -6.88 -30.33 -11.43
C ASP A 191 -6.07 -31.20 -12.44
N PRO A 192 -6.71 -31.91 -13.38
CA PRO A 192 -6.03 -32.85 -14.27
C PRO A 192 -5.27 -32.22 -15.44
N TYR A 193 -5.41 -30.91 -15.68
CA TYR A 193 -4.72 -30.18 -16.75
C TYR A 193 -3.51 -29.41 -16.24
N THR A 194 -3.45 -29.16 -14.93
CA THR A 194 -2.29 -28.54 -14.30
C THR A 194 -1.06 -29.43 -14.42
N THR A 195 0.03 -28.84 -14.93
CA THR A 195 1.36 -29.46 -15.10
C THR A 195 2.47 -28.64 -14.45
N ARG A 196 2.08 -27.65 -13.63
CA ARG A 196 2.95 -26.71 -12.94
C ARG A 196 2.32 -26.29 -11.61
N THR A 197 3.10 -26.26 -10.54
CA THR A 197 2.71 -25.70 -9.24
C THR A 197 3.88 -24.97 -8.58
N VAL A 198 3.61 -24.27 -7.48
CA VAL A 198 4.63 -23.56 -6.69
C VAL A 198 4.50 -23.96 -5.24
N ASP A 199 5.61 -24.34 -4.61
CA ASP A 199 5.74 -24.53 -3.17
C ASP A 199 6.14 -23.19 -2.53
N PHE A 200 5.30 -22.69 -1.63
CA PHE A 200 5.46 -21.38 -1.01
C PHE A 200 5.98 -21.48 0.43
N GLY A 201 6.73 -20.48 0.87
CA GLY A 201 7.15 -20.36 2.28
C GLY A 201 8.20 -21.39 2.68
N VAL A 202 9.09 -21.75 1.74
CA VAL A 202 10.23 -22.62 2.02
C VAL A 202 11.41 -21.79 2.55
N ALA A 203 12.31 -22.41 3.31
CA ALA A 203 13.51 -21.76 3.82
C ALA A 203 14.67 -21.87 2.81
N ALA A 204 15.46 -20.80 2.70
CA ALA A 204 16.70 -20.81 1.95
C ALA A 204 17.78 -21.65 2.66
N GLU A 205 18.77 -22.14 1.89
CA GLU A 205 19.94 -22.94 2.33
C GLU A 205 19.64 -24.31 2.97
N HIS A 206 18.44 -24.56 3.51
CA HIS A 206 18.17 -25.75 4.31
C HIS A 206 16.70 -26.21 4.34
N PRO A 207 16.45 -27.53 4.42
CA PRO A 207 17.18 -28.64 3.79
C PRO A 207 16.82 -28.77 2.29
N GLN A 208 17.55 -29.62 1.56
CA GLN A 208 17.21 -29.94 0.17
C GLN A 208 15.76 -30.41 0.06
N LEU A 209 14.99 -29.77 -0.81
CA LEU A 209 13.59 -30.07 -1.07
C LEU A 209 13.52 -30.99 -2.27
N CYS A 210 12.85 -32.12 -2.09
CA CYS A 210 12.64 -33.10 -3.14
C CYS A 210 11.16 -33.27 -3.43
N TYR A 211 10.81 -33.38 -4.71
CA TYR A 211 9.45 -33.44 -5.20
C TYR A 211 9.24 -34.67 -6.08
N ARG A 212 8.03 -35.22 -6.02
CA ARG A 212 7.53 -36.23 -6.97
C ARG A 212 6.04 -36.01 -7.22
N VAL A 213 5.55 -36.47 -8.36
CA VAL A 213 4.16 -36.32 -8.78
C VAL A 213 3.54 -37.69 -9.03
N ILE A 214 2.31 -37.88 -8.59
CA ILE A 214 1.51 -39.10 -8.80
C ILE A 214 0.22 -38.70 -9.52
N ALA A 215 -0.14 -39.42 -10.58
CA ALA A 215 -1.41 -39.22 -11.27
C ALA A 215 -2.51 -40.08 -10.63
N ILE A 216 -3.67 -39.47 -10.36
CA ILE A 216 -4.84 -40.17 -9.81
C ILE A 216 -5.89 -40.31 -10.92
N MET A 217 -6.33 -41.54 -11.17
CA MET A 217 -7.35 -41.90 -12.15
C MET A 217 -8.57 -42.50 -11.44
N SER A 218 -9.68 -42.71 -12.17
CA SER A 218 -10.90 -43.30 -11.61
C SER A 218 -10.72 -44.73 -11.10
N PHE A 219 -9.69 -45.43 -11.61
CA PHE A 219 -9.40 -46.82 -11.27
C PHE A 219 -8.20 -46.98 -10.33
N GLY A 220 -7.47 -45.91 -9.98
CA GLY A 220 -6.33 -45.99 -9.07
C GLY A 220 -5.23 -44.97 -9.35
N GLU A 221 -4.06 -45.18 -8.78
CA GLU A 221 -2.91 -44.28 -8.87
C GLU A 221 -1.83 -44.83 -9.81
N SER A 222 -1.07 -43.93 -10.42
CA SER A 222 0.17 -44.29 -11.10
C SER A 222 1.29 -44.61 -10.09
N THR A 223 2.40 -45.16 -10.58
CA THR A 223 3.69 -45.03 -9.88
C THR A 223 4.06 -43.54 -9.72
N PRO A 224 4.89 -43.16 -8.73
CA PRO A 224 5.42 -41.81 -8.67
C PRO A 224 6.33 -41.48 -9.85
N SER A 225 6.42 -40.20 -10.21
CA SER A 225 7.46 -39.69 -11.10
C SER A 225 8.86 -39.97 -10.55
N LYS A 226 9.89 -39.67 -11.35
CA LYS A 226 11.26 -39.49 -10.80
C LYS A 226 11.24 -38.40 -9.72
N VAL A 227 12.29 -38.35 -8.91
CA VAL A 227 12.46 -37.30 -7.89
C VAL A 227 13.21 -36.13 -8.51
N ALA A 228 12.70 -34.91 -8.33
CA ALA A 228 13.41 -33.67 -8.63
C ALA A 228 13.71 -32.94 -7.32
N CYS A 229 14.97 -32.58 -7.10
CA CYS A 229 15.38 -31.89 -5.88
C CYS A 229 16.04 -30.54 -6.20
N THR A 230 15.89 -29.58 -5.29
CA THR A 230 16.57 -28.28 -5.33
C THR A 230 16.74 -27.73 -3.91
N THR A 231 17.56 -26.69 -3.75
CA THR A 231 17.68 -25.93 -2.51
C THR A 231 17.63 -24.44 -2.88
N PRO A 232 16.62 -23.67 -2.44
CA PRO A 232 16.59 -22.24 -2.71
C PRO A 232 17.85 -21.55 -2.16
N PRO A 233 18.62 -20.84 -3.00
CA PRO A 233 19.76 -20.08 -2.54
C PRO A 233 19.30 -18.80 -1.84
N SER A 234 20.07 -18.35 -0.84
CA SER A 234 19.86 -17.05 -0.21
C SER A 234 20.25 -15.91 -1.16
N GLY A 235 19.46 -14.83 -1.12
CA GLY A 235 19.79 -13.61 -1.86
C GLY A 235 21.06 -12.94 -1.32
N PRO A 236 21.93 -12.40 -2.19
CA PRO A 236 23.06 -11.58 -1.76
C PRO A 236 22.58 -10.28 -1.11
N THR A 237 23.41 -9.66 -0.28
CA THR A 237 23.09 -8.41 0.44
C THR A 237 24.23 -7.41 0.33
N ASN A 238 24.03 -6.19 0.85
CA ASN A 238 25.04 -5.13 0.89
C ASN A 238 25.65 -4.83 -0.50
N LEU A 239 24.82 -4.85 -1.56
CA LEU A 239 25.27 -4.45 -2.88
C LEU A 239 25.64 -2.96 -2.86
N THR A 240 26.85 -2.65 -3.29
CA THR A 240 27.34 -1.28 -3.52
C THR A 240 27.69 -1.11 -4.99
N ALA A 241 27.50 0.09 -5.52
CA ALA A 241 27.93 0.49 -6.86
C ALA A 241 28.78 1.75 -6.76
N THR A 242 29.91 1.78 -7.47
CA THR A 242 30.82 2.93 -7.48
C THR A 242 31.34 3.17 -8.88
N GLY A 243 31.23 4.43 -9.36
CA GLY A 243 31.84 4.82 -10.62
C GLY A 243 33.36 4.66 -10.58
N VAL A 244 33.95 4.08 -11.62
CA VAL A 244 35.40 3.90 -11.75
C VAL A 244 35.88 4.35 -13.12
N ALA A 245 37.18 4.62 -13.24
CA ALA A 245 37.78 5.10 -14.48
C ALA A 245 37.48 4.18 -15.68
N GLY A 246 37.16 4.79 -16.83
CA GLY A 246 36.93 4.12 -18.10
C GLY A 246 35.52 3.54 -18.24
N PRO A 247 34.56 4.41 -18.64
CA PRO A 247 33.12 4.43 -18.28
C PRO A 247 32.61 3.10 -17.72
N ALA A 248 32.87 2.88 -16.43
CA ALA A 248 32.55 1.61 -15.79
C ALA A 248 32.08 1.81 -14.35
N ILE A 249 31.38 0.80 -13.86
CA ILE A 249 30.85 0.75 -12.49
C ILE A 249 31.39 -0.51 -11.83
N ALA A 250 32.03 -0.34 -10.68
CA ALA A 250 32.44 -1.44 -9.81
C ALA A 250 31.30 -1.79 -8.86
N LEU A 251 30.97 -3.08 -8.80
CA LEU A 251 29.97 -3.66 -7.92
C LEU A 251 30.66 -4.57 -6.91
N ALA A 252 30.18 -4.54 -5.67
CA ALA A 252 30.57 -5.46 -4.61
C ALA A 252 29.33 -5.82 -3.78
N TRP A 253 29.25 -7.07 -3.31
CA TRP A 253 28.14 -7.55 -2.49
C TRP A 253 28.62 -8.62 -1.49
N THR A 254 27.76 -8.93 -0.52
CA THR A 254 27.92 -10.05 0.41
C THR A 254 27.25 -11.30 -0.17
N ASP A 255 28.03 -12.37 -0.26
CA ASP A 255 27.54 -13.71 -0.55
C ASP A 255 26.92 -14.31 0.72
N ASN A 256 25.66 -14.73 0.62
CA ASN A 256 24.92 -15.35 1.71
C ASN A 256 24.53 -16.81 1.42
N SER A 257 24.93 -17.35 0.26
CA SER A 257 24.55 -18.70 -0.16
C SER A 257 25.76 -19.64 -0.16
N ALA A 258 25.52 -20.91 0.13
CA ALA A 258 26.52 -21.96 -0.02
C ALA A 258 26.08 -23.03 -1.04
N VAL A 259 24.92 -22.83 -1.67
CA VAL A 259 24.26 -23.80 -2.55
C VAL A 259 24.08 -23.29 -3.98
N GLU A 260 24.48 -22.05 -4.25
CA GLU A 260 24.34 -21.41 -5.56
C GLU A 260 25.29 -22.01 -6.60
N ASP A 261 24.81 -22.10 -7.83
CA ASP A 261 25.63 -22.52 -8.98
C ASP A 261 26.40 -21.33 -9.59
N ALA A 262 25.82 -20.13 -9.49
CA ALA A 262 26.31 -18.89 -10.08
C ALA A 262 25.58 -17.64 -9.53
N TYR A 263 26.09 -16.45 -9.87
CA TYR A 263 25.45 -15.15 -9.62
C TYR A 263 25.06 -14.45 -10.92
N GLN A 264 23.87 -13.86 -10.97
CA GLN A 264 23.46 -12.97 -12.07
C GLN A 264 23.51 -11.51 -11.60
N VAL A 265 24.20 -10.68 -12.39
CA VAL A 265 24.20 -9.22 -12.23
C VAL A 265 23.14 -8.65 -13.16
N LEU A 266 22.19 -7.92 -12.59
CA LEU A 266 21.13 -7.24 -13.33
C LEU A 266 21.37 -5.73 -13.34
N ARG A 267 21.08 -5.09 -14.47
CA ARG A 267 21.21 -3.64 -14.68
C ARG A 267 19.94 -3.05 -15.28
N ALA A 268 19.54 -1.88 -14.82
CA ALA A 268 18.45 -1.06 -15.36
C ALA A 268 18.94 0.39 -15.60
N PRO A 269 18.64 1.02 -16.75
CA PRO A 269 18.90 2.44 -16.99
C PRO A 269 17.81 3.37 -16.43
N ASP A 270 16.71 2.81 -15.93
CA ASP A 270 15.47 3.52 -15.56
C ASP A 270 14.96 3.14 -14.16
N GLN A 271 15.73 2.36 -13.39
CA GLN A 271 15.35 1.74 -12.11
C GLN A 271 14.18 0.73 -12.19
N VAL A 272 13.61 0.48 -13.37
CA VAL A 272 12.41 -0.34 -13.55
C VAL A 272 12.74 -1.65 -14.25
N THR A 273 13.40 -1.57 -15.41
CA THR A 273 13.59 -2.71 -16.29
C THR A 273 14.99 -3.31 -16.15
N PHE A 274 15.11 -4.29 -15.24
CA PHE A 274 16.37 -4.98 -14.98
C PHE A 274 16.66 -6.10 -16.01
N THR A 275 17.84 -6.05 -16.62
CA THR A 275 18.33 -7.06 -17.57
C THR A 275 19.62 -7.69 -17.08
N VAL A 276 19.82 -8.98 -17.35
CA VAL A 276 21.07 -9.68 -16.97
C VAL A 276 22.22 -9.19 -17.85
N VAL A 277 23.25 -8.61 -17.23
CA VAL A 277 24.46 -8.13 -17.93
C VAL A 277 25.67 -9.02 -17.72
N ALA A 278 25.66 -9.85 -16.66
CA ALA A 278 26.69 -10.85 -16.42
C ALA A 278 26.13 -12.06 -15.67
N THR A 279 26.73 -13.22 -15.92
CA THR A 279 26.59 -14.42 -15.08
C THR A 279 27.99 -14.82 -14.62
N LEU A 280 28.17 -14.90 -13.32
CA LEU A 280 29.45 -15.10 -12.64
C LEU A 280 29.42 -16.46 -11.93
N PRO A 281 30.55 -17.15 -11.79
CA PRO A 281 30.59 -18.42 -11.06
C PRO A 281 30.16 -18.26 -9.60
N ALA A 282 29.79 -19.37 -8.95
CA ALA A 282 29.53 -19.43 -7.51
C ALA A 282 30.64 -18.76 -6.68
N ASN A 283 30.31 -18.27 -5.49
CA ASN A 283 31.22 -17.52 -4.61
C ASN A 283 31.74 -16.17 -5.15
N SER A 284 31.20 -15.66 -6.26
CA SER A 284 31.57 -14.33 -6.75
C SER A 284 30.98 -13.24 -5.86
N THR A 285 31.79 -12.25 -5.48
CA THR A 285 31.41 -11.14 -4.58
C THR A 285 31.62 -9.75 -5.21
N SER A 286 32.09 -9.69 -6.46
CA SER A 286 32.32 -8.43 -7.16
C SER A 286 32.21 -8.56 -8.68
N TYR A 287 31.95 -7.44 -9.34
CA TYR A 287 31.89 -7.33 -10.80
C TYR A 287 32.24 -5.92 -11.26
N ARG A 288 32.96 -5.78 -12.37
CA ARG A 288 33.18 -4.49 -13.03
C ARG A 288 32.37 -4.44 -14.32
N ASP A 289 31.30 -3.65 -14.33
CA ASP A 289 30.51 -3.41 -15.53
C ASP A 289 31.13 -2.30 -16.37
N ALA A 290 31.62 -2.66 -17.56
CA ALA A 290 32.19 -1.72 -18.54
C ALA A 290 31.32 -1.55 -19.79
N GLY A 291 30.10 -2.08 -19.79
CA GLY A 291 29.20 -2.08 -20.95
C GLY A 291 28.14 -0.98 -20.92
N GLY A 292 28.32 0.05 -20.10
CA GLY A 292 27.39 1.17 -19.97
C GLY A 292 27.69 2.30 -20.95
N SER A 293 26.67 3.08 -21.29
CA SER A 293 26.87 4.37 -21.95
C SER A 293 27.59 5.33 -20.98
N PRO A 294 28.54 6.14 -21.48
CA PRO A 294 29.15 7.23 -20.70
C PRO A 294 28.14 8.09 -19.97
N ASP A 295 28.52 8.55 -18.78
CA ASP A 295 27.82 9.60 -18.01
C ASP A 295 26.32 9.30 -17.76
N THR A 296 26.00 8.00 -17.73
CA THR A 296 24.66 7.47 -17.52
C THR A 296 24.58 6.81 -16.15
N ARG A 297 23.51 7.12 -15.40
CA ARG A 297 23.19 6.45 -14.14
C ARG A 297 22.58 5.08 -14.41
N TYR A 298 23.10 4.07 -13.74
CA TYR A 298 22.59 2.70 -13.80
C TYR A 298 22.24 2.20 -12.41
N TRP A 299 21.15 1.45 -12.34
CA TRP A 299 20.71 0.73 -11.15
C TRP A 299 21.04 -0.75 -11.29
N TYR A 300 21.53 -1.35 -10.21
CA TYR A 300 22.00 -2.72 -10.18
C TYR A 300 21.30 -3.51 -9.09
N GLN A 301 21.08 -4.79 -9.39
CA GLN A 301 20.68 -5.83 -8.46
C GLN A 301 21.52 -7.07 -8.75
N VAL A 302 21.77 -7.89 -7.74
CA VAL A 302 22.45 -9.19 -7.91
C VAL A 302 21.56 -10.27 -7.31
N ARG A 303 21.50 -11.44 -7.93
CA ARG A 303 20.80 -12.62 -7.40
C ARG A 303 21.64 -13.87 -7.59
N ALA A 304 21.58 -14.78 -6.62
CA ALA A 304 22.14 -16.11 -6.74
C ALA A 304 21.26 -16.95 -7.68
N THR A 305 21.86 -17.93 -8.36
CA THR A 305 21.16 -18.85 -9.26
C THR A 305 21.38 -20.29 -8.84
N LYS A 306 20.35 -21.11 -9.00
CA LYS A 306 20.40 -22.53 -8.65
C LYS A 306 19.42 -23.31 -9.52
N ASP A 307 19.89 -24.38 -10.18
CA ASP A 307 19.07 -25.30 -10.96
C ASP A 307 18.19 -24.58 -12.01
N SER A 308 18.76 -23.56 -12.68
CA SER A 308 18.07 -22.65 -13.64
C SER A 308 17.00 -21.73 -13.03
N GLY A 309 16.90 -21.68 -11.71
CA GLY A 309 16.15 -20.72 -10.91
C GLY A 309 17.05 -19.67 -10.25
N PHE A 310 16.48 -18.88 -9.35
CA PHE A 310 17.18 -17.78 -8.68
C PHE A 310 16.67 -17.49 -7.26
N SER A 311 17.52 -16.86 -6.46
CA SER A 311 17.16 -16.27 -5.16
C SER A 311 16.34 -14.99 -5.33
N ASP A 312 15.94 -14.40 -4.20
CA ASP A 312 15.60 -12.97 -4.17
C ASP A 312 16.82 -12.12 -4.58
N ALA A 313 16.54 -10.95 -5.14
CA ALA A 313 17.58 -9.98 -5.48
C ALA A 313 18.11 -9.27 -4.23
N SER A 314 19.34 -8.78 -4.30
CA SER A 314 19.91 -7.84 -3.34
C SER A 314 19.13 -6.53 -3.25
N ASN A 315 19.55 -5.65 -2.34
CA ASN A 315 19.19 -4.24 -2.43
C ASN A 315 19.58 -3.66 -3.81
N THR A 316 18.86 -2.62 -4.23
CA THR A 316 19.22 -1.86 -5.44
C THR A 316 20.33 -0.86 -5.11
N ALA A 317 21.44 -0.93 -5.83
CA ALA A 317 22.51 0.07 -5.78
C ALA A 317 22.53 0.86 -7.09
N ASN A 318 23.09 2.08 -7.11
CA ASN A 318 23.24 2.83 -8.35
C ASN A 318 24.55 3.63 -8.35
N ALA A 319 25.05 3.91 -9.55
CA ALA A 319 26.18 4.80 -9.78
C ALA A 319 26.11 5.33 -11.20
N VAL A 320 26.83 6.42 -11.47
CA VAL A 320 27.06 6.91 -12.83
C VAL A 320 28.30 6.27 -13.42
N ALA A 321 28.23 5.82 -14.68
CA ALA A 321 29.39 5.39 -15.46
C ALA A 321 30.17 6.62 -15.98
N ALA A 322 30.64 7.46 -15.06
CA ALA A 322 31.27 8.73 -15.37
C ALA A 322 32.55 8.54 -16.19
N THR A 323 32.82 9.46 -17.11
CA THR A 323 34.08 9.47 -17.89
C THR A 323 35.09 10.48 -17.39
N GLN A 324 34.62 11.49 -16.66
CA GLN A 324 35.39 12.60 -16.10
C GLN A 324 34.68 13.13 -14.83
N PRO A 325 35.36 13.93 -13.99
CA PRO A 325 34.70 14.73 -12.97
C PRO A 325 33.58 15.61 -13.57
N PRO A 326 32.58 16.02 -12.79
CA PRO A 326 31.48 16.84 -13.30
C PRO A 326 31.96 18.20 -13.84
N ALA A 327 31.11 18.85 -14.63
CA ALA A 327 31.31 20.25 -14.95
C ALA A 327 31.05 21.11 -13.71
N ALA A 328 31.64 22.31 -13.65
CA ALA A 328 31.35 23.24 -12.58
C ALA A 328 29.88 23.70 -12.66
N PRO A 329 29.14 23.77 -11.54
CA PRO A 329 27.86 24.45 -11.49
C PRO A 329 27.99 25.90 -11.96
N THR A 330 26.90 26.46 -12.48
CA THR A 330 26.85 27.82 -13.03
C THR A 330 25.69 28.60 -12.46
N GLY A 331 25.73 29.94 -12.57
CA GLY A 331 24.62 30.78 -12.15
C GLY A 331 24.31 30.64 -10.67
N VAL A 332 25.35 30.52 -9.83
CA VAL A 332 25.16 30.63 -8.39
C VAL A 332 24.65 32.04 -8.09
N ASP A 333 23.53 32.09 -7.39
CA ASP A 333 22.83 33.32 -6.98
C ASP A 333 22.47 33.17 -5.50
N ALA A 334 22.95 34.10 -4.68
CA ALA A 334 22.81 34.11 -3.24
C ALA A 334 22.11 35.39 -2.79
N TYR A 335 20.95 35.25 -2.15
CA TYR A 335 20.14 36.39 -1.72
C TYR A 335 19.51 36.13 -0.33
N PRO A 336 19.18 37.18 0.45
CA PRO A 336 18.58 37.03 1.77
C PRO A 336 17.21 36.35 1.72
N GLY A 337 17.03 35.34 2.58
CA GLY A 337 15.73 34.70 2.84
C GLY A 337 15.11 35.11 4.17
N GLY A 338 15.61 36.21 4.75
CA GLY A 338 15.35 36.71 6.11
C GLY A 338 16.60 37.39 6.67
N SER A 339 16.50 38.06 7.83
CA SER A 339 17.64 38.81 8.40
C SER A 339 18.77 37.90 8.91
N THR A 340 18.51 36.59 9.01
CA THR A 340 19.46 35.58 9.51
C THR A 340 19.58 34.37 8.58
N ALA A 341 19.14 34.49 7.32
CA ALA A 341 19.16 33.40 6.37
C ALA A 341 19.57 33.87 4.96
N VAL A 342 20.30 33.02 4.25
CA VAL A 342 20.62 33.23 2.83
C VAL A 342 20.14 32.04 2.01
N VAL A 343 19.40 32.32 0.94
CA VAL A 343 19.04 31.34 -0.08
C VAL A 343 20.13 31.35 -1.14
N VAL A 344 20.59 30.16 -1.53
CA VAL A 344 21.60 29.93 -2.56
C VAL A 344 20.99 29.00 -3.60
N ILE A 345 20.93 29.42 -4.84
CA ILE A 345 20.46 28.61 -5.98
C ILE A 345 21.57 28.46 -7.01
N TRP A 346 21.54 27.39 -7.81
CA TRP A 346 22.51 27.14 -8.87
C TRP A 346 21.91 26.35 -10.03
N ALA A 347 22.56 26.39 -11.18
CA ALA A 347 22.25 25.55 -12.34
C ALA A 347 23.37 24.53 -12.57
N GLU A 348 22.99 23.26 -12.73
CA GLU A 348 23.93 22.18 -13.04
C GLU A 348 23.88 21.81 -14.53
N PRO A 349 24.98 21.97 -15.29
CA PRO A 349 25.03 21.61 -16.71
C PRO A 349 25.32 20.14 -16.99
N SER A 350 25.80 19.36 -16.00
CA SER A 350 26.10 17.93 -16.14
C SER A 350 25.02 17.04 -15.51
N THR A 351 25.13 15.73 -15.77
CA THR A 351 24.22 14.70 -15.23
C THR A 351 24.99 13.54 -14.58
N ASN A 352 26.30 13.75 -14.38
CA ASN A 352 27.24 12.73 -13.94
C ASN A 352 27.79 12.96 -12.53
N GLU A 353 27.17 13.87 -11.80
CA GLU A 353 27.39 14.18 -10.40
C GLU A 353 26.72 13.16 -9.47
N ASP A 354 27.42 12.82 -8.41
CA ASP A 354 26.90 12.07 -7.27
C ASP A 354 26.36 13.03 -6.18
N GLY A 355 26.61 14.34 -6.31
CA GLY A 355 26.09 15.40 -5.46
C GLY A 355 26.83 16.73 -5.61
N PHE A 356 26.49 17.68 -4.74
CA PHE A 356 27.11 19.00 -4.67
C PHE A 356 27.68 19.30 -3.29
N ARG A 357 28.71 20.14 -3.25
CA ARG A 357 29.27 20.72 -2.03
C ARG A 357 29.12 22.22 -2.11
N ILE A 358 28.30 22.76 -1.23
CA ILE A 358 28.08 24.20 -1.12
C ILE A 358 29.09 24.69 -0.09
N GLU A 359 29.96 25.59 -0.52
CA GLU A 359 30.95 26.20 0.34
C GLU A 359 30.60 27.67 0.56
N ARG A 360 30.88 28.16 1.77
CA ARG A 360 30.69 29.55 2.17
C ARG A 360 31.99 30.19 2.64
N SER A 361 32.08 31.51 2.47
CA SER A 361 33.20 32.35 2.87
C SER A 361 32.71 33.69 3.39
N THR A 362 33.42 34.32 4.31
CA THR A 362 33.09 35.66 4.81
C THR A 362 33.61 36.79 3.92
N ASP A 363 34.57 36.51 3.04
CA ASP A 363 35.21 37.50 2.17
C ASP A 363 35.25 37.09 0.69
N GLY A 364 34.82 35.86 0.37
CA GLY A 364 34.86 35.31 -0.98
C GLY A 364 36.28 35.04 -1.49
N GLN A 365 37.28 35.05 -0.61
CA GLN A 365 38.70 34.93 -0.96
C GLN A 365 39.24 33.50 -0.74
N ALA A 366 40.30 33.34 0.04
CA ALA A 366 41.03 32.08 0.12
C ALA A 366 40.39 31.04 1.05
N THR A 367 39.64 31.48 2.06
CA THR A 367 39.07 30.62 3.10
C THR A 367 37.62 30.29 2.83
N TRP A 368 37.35 29.01 2.59
CA TRP A 368 36.03 28.44 2.34
C TRP A 368 35.76 27.32 3.33
N ALA A 369 34.54 27.27 3.87
CA ALA A 369 34.07 26.19 4.70
C ALA A 369 32.86 25.52 4.03
N VAL A 370 32.75 24.21 4.16
CA VAL A 370 31.56 23.49 3.67
C VAL A 370 30.36 23.91 4.52
N ALA A 371 29.35 24.49 3.87
CA ALA A 371 28.06 24.78 4.48
C ALA A 371 27.20 23.52 4.51
N VAL A 372 27.11 22.81 3.38
CA VAL A 372 26.35 21.56 3.24
C VAL A 372 26.83 20.72 2.06
N SER A 373 26.56 19.42 2.09
CA SER A 373 26.61 18.53 0.94
C SER A 373 25.19 18.17 0.52
N ALA A 374 24.87 18.38 -0.76
CA ALA A 374 23.55 18.25 -1.34
C ALA A 374 23.48 17.06 -2.31
N ASP A 375 22.29 16.47 -2.42
CA ASP A 375 22.00 15.37 -3.36
C ASP A 375 22.01 15.87 -4.82
N PRO A 376 22.26 14.99 -5.80
CA PRO A 376 22.41 15.39 -7.21
C PRO A 376 21.13 15.96 -7.84
N SER A 377 19.97 15.80 -7.20
CA SER A 377 18.70 16.40 -7.67
C SER A 377 18.43 17.80 -7.09
N GLN A 378 19.28 18.32 -6.20
CA GLN A 378 19.08 19.62 -5.58
C GLN A 378 19.72 20.73 -6.42
N THR A 379 19.03 21.86 -6.53
CA THR A 379 19.50 23.08 -7.24
C THR A 379 19.36 24.33 -6.36
N GLY A 380 19.22 24.14 -5.05
CA GLY A 380 19.07 25.23 -4.08
C GLY A 380 19.25 24.78 -2.64
N PHE A 381 19.61 25.72 -1.77
CA PHE A 381 19.88 25.54 -0.35
C PHE A 381 19.59 26.84 0.43
N THR A 382 19.06 26.74 1.64
CA THR A 382 18.92 27.88 2.55
C THR A 382 19.88 27.72 3.72
N ASP A 383 20.88 28.61 3.82
CA ASP A 383 21.81 28.69 4.94
C ASP A 383 21.19 29.56 6.06
N GLY A 384 20.69 28.92 7.11
CA GLY A 384 20.17 29.61 8.30
C GLY A 384 21.27 30.01 9.30
N ASP A 385 20.85 30.63 10.40
CA ASP A 385 21.72 31.07 11.50
C ASP A 385 22.92 31.94 11.03
N ARG A 386 22.68 32.77 10.01
CA ARG A 386 23.62 33.79 9.56
C ARG A 386 23.49 35.02 10.46
N ALA A 387 24.61 35.72 10.67
CA ALA A 387 24.56 37.00 11.34
C ALA A 387 24.03 38.07 10.36
N SER A 388 23.04 38.84 10.81
CA SER A 388 22.59 40.05 10.12
C SER A 388 23.75 41.03 9.95
N GLU A 389 23.71 41.86 8.90
CA GLU A 389 24.72 42.89 8.63
C GLU A 389 26.15 42.36 8.45
N GLN A 390 26.30 41.08 8.08
CA GLN A 390 27.60 40.47 7.79
C GLN A 390 27.62 39.88 6.39
N PRO A 391 28.60 40.24 5.54
CA PRO A 391 28.69 39.69 4.20
C PRO A 391 29.04 38.21 4.24
N VAL A 392 28.43 37.46 3.33
CA VAL A 392 28.70 36.03 3.12
C VAL A 392 28.65 35.71 1.64
N CYS A 393 29.64 34.94 1.20
CA CYS A 393 29.82 34.51 -0.17
C CYS A 393 29.67 33.00 -0.29
N TYR A 394 29.11 32.53 -1.40
CA TYR A 394 28.89 31.13 -1.70
C TYR A 394 29.51 30.72 -3.03
N ARG A 395 29.93 29.47 -3.11
CA ARG A 395 30.27 28.76 -4.35
C ARG A 395 29.84 27.31 -4.23
N VAL A 396 29.56 26.68 -5.36
CA VAL A 396 29.09 25.29 -5.43
C VAL A 396 30.08 24.47 -6.25
N ILE A 397 30.37 23.26 -5.76
CA ILE A 397 31.27 22.29 -6.39
C ILE A 397 30.47 21.00 -6.59
N ALA A 398 30.21 20.60 -7.83
CA ALA A 398 29.70 19.27 -8.14
C ALA A 398 30.82 18.23 -7.99
N PHE A 399 30.49 17.01 -7.55
CA PHE A 399 31.46 15.93 -7.38
C PHE A 399 30.92 14.58 -7.86
N ASN A 400 31.82 13.68 -8.23
CA ASN A 400 31.51 12.26 -8.44
C ASN A 400 32.69 11.37 -8.02
N GLY A 401 32.56 10.06 -8.18
CA GLY A 401 33.62 9.09 -7.87
C GLY A 401 34.97 9.29 -8.59
N LEU A 402 35.04 10.15 -9.63
CA LEU A 402 36.28 10.50 -10.32
C LEU A 402 36.93 11.81 -9.81
N GLY A 403 36.22 12.61 -9.02
CA GLY A 403 36.73 13.81 -8.38
C GLY A 403 35.73 14.97 -8.33
N ASP A 404 36.24 16.11 -7.87
CA ASP A 404 35.51 17.38 -7.80
C ASP A 404 35.61 18.13 -9.14
N SER A 405 34.54 18.82 -9.50
CA SER A 405 34.56 19.88 -10.53
C SER A 405 35.39 21.09 -10.04
N PRO A 406 35.80 22.00 -10.95
CA PRO A 406 36.17 23.35 -10.53
C PRO A 406 35.02 24.03 -9.78
N PRO A 407 35.27 24.97 -8.85
CA PRO A 407 34.20 25.74 -8.24
C PRO A 407 33.43 26.59 -9.26
N SER A 408 32.13 26.80 -8.98
CA SER A 408 31.27 27.74 -9.71
C SER A 408 31.77 29.19 -9.64
N ASN A 409 31.02 30.12 -10.23
CA ASN A 409 31.12 31.53 -9.86
C ASN A 409 30.87 31.70 -8.35
N VAL A 410 31.54 32.69 -7.76
CA VAL A 410 31.26 33.16 -6.40
C VAL A 410 30.16 34.19 -6.49
N ASP A 411 29.20 34.10 -5.57
CA ASP A 411 28.22 35.16 -5.35
C ASP A 411 28.08 35.51 -3.87
N CYS A 412 27.86 36.78 -3.56
CA CYS A 412 27.92 37.30 -2.20
C CYS A 412 26.71 38.18 -1.89
N THR A 413 26.18 38.04 -0.69
CA THR A 413 25.11 38.90 -0.18
C THR A 413 25.34 39.23 1.30
N THR A 414 24.53 40.13 1.83
CA THR A 414 24.53 40.52 3.25
C THR A 414 23.08 40.53 3.73
N PRO A 415 22.66 39.61 4.61
CA PRO A 415 21.31 39.66 5.19
C PRO A 415 21.06 41.00 5.88
N PRO A 416 20.12 41.82 5.38
CA PRO A 416 19.85 43.12 5.96
C PRO A 416 19.04 42.97 7.25
N ALA A 417 19.31 43.83 8.22
CA ALA A 417 18.55 43.90 9.46
C ALA A 417 17.12 44.39 9.18
N ALA A 418 16.15 43.73 9.83
CA ALA A 418 14.76 44.15 9.76
C ALA A 418 14.58 45.59 10.29
N PRO A 419 13.76 46.42 9.62
CA PRO A 419 13.37 47.72 10.17
C PRO A 419 12.50 47.54 11.43
N SER A 420 12.39 48.57 12.25
CA SER A 420 11.54 48.53 13.46
C SER A 420 10.79 49.85 13.67
N ASP A 421 10.01 49.92 14.75
CA ASP A 421 9.28 51.12 15.15
C ASP A 421 8.40 51.68 14.02
N LEU A 422 7.81 50.79 13.22
CA LEU A 422 6.85 51.19 12.20
C LEU A 422 5.64 51.82 12.89
N VAL A 423 5.30 53.03 12.47
CA VAL A 423 4.14 53.79 12.93
C VAL A 423 3.31 54.17 11.72
N ALA A 424 2.00 53.93 11.80
CA ALA A 424 1.01 54.40 10.83
C ALA A 424 0.21 55.56 11.45
N THR A 425 0.19 56.70 10.80
CA THR A 425 -0.50 57.91 11.26
C THR A 425 -1.49 58.39 10.21
N THR A 426 -2.77 58.44 10.57
CA THR A 426 -3.80 59.02 9.71
C THR A 426 -3.57 60.51 9.50
N VAL A 427 -3.66 60.97 8.26
CA VAL A 427 -3.55 62.38 7.90
C VAL A 427 -4.73 62.83 7.03
N ALA A 428 -4.89 64.15 6.87
CA ALA A 428 -6.00 64.70 6.09
C ALA A 428 -5.93 64.24 4.62
N GLY A 429 -7.09 63.91 4.04
CA GLY A 429 -7.20 63.51 2.63
C GLY A 429 -7.40 62.02 2.36
N ASN A 430 -7.78 61.23 3.38
CA ASN A 430 -7.84 59.77 3.31
C ASN A 430 -6.47 59.16 3.00
N GLU A 431 -5.45 59.56 3.75
CA GLU A 431 -4.07 59.15 3.56
C GLU A 431 -3.47 58.69 4.89
N ILE A 432 -2.47 57.83 4.82
CA ILE A 432 -1.75 57.31 5.99
C ILE A 432 -0.25 57.54 5.77
N ASP A 433 0.38 58.26 6.70
CA ASP A 433 1.84 58.38 6.76
C ASP A 433 2.43 57.21 7.55
N LEU A 434 3.44 56.59 6.97
CA LEU A 434 4.26 55.54 7.57
C LEU A 434 5.65 56.09 7.88
N THR A 435 6.15 55.79 9.07
CA THR A 435 7.55 56.06 9.44
C THR A 435 8.13 54.86 10.20
N TRP A 436 9.40 54.55 9.98
CA TRP A 436 10.09 53.44 10.66
C TRP A 436 11.54 53.81 10.99
N THR A 437 12.18 52.97 11.80
CA THR A 437 13.62 53.00 12.09
C THR A 437 14.35 52.05 11.14
N ASP A 438 15.36 52.59 10.47
CA ASP A 438 16.35 51.83 9.70
C ASP A 438 17.43 51.26 10.64
N HIS A 439 17.70 49.95 10.51
CA HIS A 439 18.77 49.23 11.22
C HIS A 439 19.83 48.62 10.30
N SER A 440 19.66 48.75 8.98
CA SER A 440 20.53 48.16 7.99
C SER A 440 21.50 49.21 7.46
N ALA A 441 22.72 48.78 7.10
CA ALA A 441 23.68 49.60 6.39
C ALA A 441 23.97 49.08 4.97
N PHE A 442 23.32 47.98 4.59
CA PHE A 442 23.61 47.22 3.36
C PHE A 442 22.39 46.99 2.47
N GLU A 443 21.22 47.52 2.84
CA GLU A 443 20.00 47.40 2.07
C GLU A 443 20.11 48.19 0.76
N ASP A 444 19.55 47.61 -0.31
CA ASP A 444 19.38 48.31 -1.58
C ASP A 444 18.10 49.17 -1.56
N GLY A 445 17.18 48.90 -0.62
CA GLY A 445 15.89 49.58 -0.50
C GLY A 445 14.98 49.01 0.56
N TYR A 446 13.73 49.48 0.55
CA TYR A 446 12.64 48.97 1.39
C TYR A 446 11.43 48.61 0.56
N GLU A 447 10.72 47.57 0.96
CA GLU A 447 9.38 47.26 0.46
C GLU A 447 8.37 47.53 1.57
N VAL A 448 7.34 48.30 1.24
CA VAL A 448 6.19 48.54 2.09
C VAL A 448 5.09 47.60 1.62
N ASP A 449 4.56 46.80 2.54
CA ASP A 449 3.48 45.88 2.28
C ASP A 449 2.22 46.29 3.03
N ARG A 450 1.06 46.01 2.43
CA ARG A 450 -0.21 45.96 3.14
C ARG A 450 -0.47 44.54 3.59
N VAL A 451 -0.86 44.38 4.85
CA VAL A 451 -1.20 43.09 5.45
C VAL A 451 -2.71 42.92 5.40
N ASP A 452 -3.17 42.07 4.49
CA ASP A 452 -4.60 41.78 4.32
C ASP A 452 -4.92 40.42 4.95
N CYS A 453 -5.77 40.44 5.97
CA CYS A 453 -6.16 39.23 6.71
C CYS A 453 -7.60 38.81 6.40
N TYR A 454 -7.78 37.51 6.15
CA TYR A 454 -9.06 36.90 5.82
C TYR A 454 -9.36 35.78 6.79
N TYR A 455 -10.64 35.58 7.02
CA TYR A 455 -11.13 34.37 7.65
C TYR A 455 -11.84 33.52 6.60
N ASP A 456 -11.44 32.26 6.47
CA ASP A 456 -12.25 31.26 5.79
C ASP A 456 -12.49 30.03 6.68
N ASP A 457 -13.55 29.29 6.38
CA ASP A 457 -13.99 28.15 7.19
C ASP A 457 -13.02 26.94 7.16
N TYR A 458 -12.03 26.92 6.26
CA TYR A 458 -11.11 25.81 6.03
C TYR A 458 -9.72 26.03 6.66
N ASN A 459 -9.17 27.24 6.50
CA ASN A 459 -7.83 27.65 6.95
C ASN A 459 -7.87 28.48 8.23
N GLY A 460 -9.04 28.92 8.68
CA GLY A 460 -9.16 29.86 9.78
C GLY A 460 -8.70 31.26 9.37
N TYR A 461 -8.03 31.97 10.29
CA TYR A 461 -7.51 33.31 10.03
C TYR A 461 -6.12 33.22 9.36
N TYR A 462 -5.96 33.82 8.18
CA TYR A 462 -4.69 33.91 7.47
C TYR A 462 -4.51 35.31 6.90
N CYS A 463 -3.26 35.74 6.80
CA CYS A 463 -2.89 37.04 6.24
C CYS A 463 -1.94 36.83 5.05
N TYR A 464 -2.01 37.74 4.08
CA TYR A 464 -1.02 37.83 3.03
C TYR A 464 -0.53 39.27 2.89
N ASP A 465 0.72 39.39 2.47
CA ASP A 465 1.40 40.66 2.30
C ASP A 465 1.31 41.04 0.81
N THR A 466 0.79 42.23 0.55
CA THR A 466 0.69 42.78 -0.81
C THR A 466 1.66 43.94 -0.96
N PRO A 467 2.65 43.85 -1.88
CA PRO A 467 3.58 44.94 -2.14
C PRO A 467 2.86 46.20 -2.58
N LEU A 468 3.04 47.27 -1.81
CA LEU A 468 2.47 48.58 -2.05
C LEU A 468 3.48 49.50 -2.75
N ALA A 469 4.72 49.51 -2.27
CA ALA A 469 5.77 50.34 -2.80
C ALA A 469 7.16 49.73 -2.57
N THR A 470 8.05 49.93 -3.54
CA THR A 470 9.49 49.69 -3.41
C THR A 470 10.19 51.04 -3.37
N LEU A 471 11.03 51.24 -2.36
CA LEU A 471 11.69 52.50 -2.03
C LEU A 471 13.20 52.30 -2.10
N GLU A 472 13.91 53.39 -2.39
CA GLU A 472 15.38 53.40 -2.39
C GLU A 472 15.95 53.20 -0.97
N ALA A 473 17.23 52.84 -0.89
CA ALA A 473 17.95 52.66 0.38
C ALA A 473 17.84 53.89 1.31
N ASN A 474 17.94 53.68 2.62
CA ASN A 474 17.85 54.69 3.68
C ASN A 474 16.54 55.51 3.72
N VAL A 475 15.50 55.15 2.95
CA VAL A 475 14.17 55.77 3.07
C VAL A 475 13.50 55.25 4.33
N THR A 476 13.02 56.15 5.19
CA THR A 476 12.40 55.82 6.49
C THR A 476 10.96 56.29 6.61
N SER A 477 10.33 56.66 5.50
CA SER A 477 8.94 57.13 5.48
C SER A 477 8.27 56.89 4.14
N TYR A 478 6.97 56.61 4.16
CA TYR A 478 6.13 56.46 2.99
C TYR A 478 4.74 57.03 3.26
N ARG A 479 4.07 57.56 2.24
CA ARG A 479 2.69 58.04 2.34
C ARG A 479 1.80 57.23 1.44
N ASP A 480 0.83 56.54 2.03
CA ASP A 480 -0.20 55.82 1.31
C ASP A 480 -1.37 56.75 0.99
N GLN A 481 -1.69 56.92 -0.30
CA GLN A 481 -2.65 57.90 -0.78
C GLN A 481 -3.82 57.24 -1.51
N GLY A 482 -4.96 57.96 -1.57
CA GLY A 482 -6.12 57.53 -2.33
C GLY A 482 -6.89 56.38 -1.69
N LEU A 483 -6.84 56.26 -0.36
CA LEU A 483 -7.60 55.25 0.37
C LEU A 483 -9.10 55.61 0.37
N PRO A 484 -10.00 54.61 0.31
CA PRO A 484 -11.41 54.85 0.59
C PRO A 484 -11.59 55.35 2.03
N THR A 485 -12.58 56.21 2.26
CA THR A 485 -12.90 56.75 3.60
C THR A 485 -13.25 55.61 4.56
N GLY A 486 -12.72 55.65 5.79
CA GLY A 486 -13.11 54.74 6.87
C GLY A 486 -12.52 53.33 6.78
N VAL A 487 -11.50 53.12 5.96
CA VAL A 487 -10.84 51.81 5.83
C VAL A 487 -9.66 51.75 6.80
N PHE A 488 -9.63 50.70 7.62
CA PHE A 488 -8.47 50.37 8.44
C PHE A 488 -7.49 49.53 7.63
N VAL A 489 -6.23 49.98 7.56
CA VAL A 489 -5.16 49.30 6.82
C VAL A 489 -4.03 48.97 7.79
N THR A 490 -3.49 47.76 7.68
CA THR A 490 -2.31 47.32 8.42
C THR A 490 -1.13 47.23 7.45
N TYR A 491 0.04 47.64 7.90
CA TYR A 491 1.27 47.69 7.13
C TYR A 491 2.39 46.96 7.85
N GLU A 492 3.35 46.48 7.06
CA GLU A 492 4.69 46.10 7.50
C GLU A 492 5.72 46.60 6.48
N VAL A 493 6.98 46.65 6.89
CA VAL A 493 8.09 47.06 6.03
C VAL A 493 9.21 46.03 6.14
N VAL A 494 9.81 45.68 5.01
CA VAL A 494 11.01 44.83 4.94
C VAL A 494 12.16 45.59 4.27
N ALA A 495 13.39 45.31 4.68
CA ALA A 495 14.57 45.75 3.95
C ALA A 495 14.86 44.80 2.78
N LEU A 496 15.27 45.34 1.64
CA LEU A 496 15.57 44.60 0.43
C LEU A 496 17.08 44.56 0.18
N LYS A 497 17.59 43.41 -0.25
CA LYS A 497 18.99 43.28 -0.66
C LYS A 497 19.14 42.16 -1.68
N ASP A 498 19.74 42.43 -2.84
CA ASP A 498 20.04 41.44 -3.89
C ASP A 498 18.79 40.64 -4.33
N ASN A 499 17.62 41.29 -4.37
CA ASN A 499 16.28 40.72 -4.60
C ASN A 499 15.72 39.80 -3.50
N GLY A 500 16.42 39.67 -2.37
CA GLY A 500 15.90 39.05 -1.15
C GLY A 500 15.32 40.07 -0.16
N ARG A 501 14.67 39.55 0.90
CA ARG A 501 13.98 40.32 1.94
C ARG A 501 14.59 40.02 3.31
N SER A 502 14.63 41.02 4.20
CA SER A 502 14.82 40.82 5.65
C SER A 502 13.60 40.13 6.27
N ASP A 503 13.65 39.89 7.58
CA ASP A 503 12.41 39.71 8.35
C ASP A 503 11.61 41.03 8.36
N PRO A 504 10.28 41.01 8.56
CA PRO A 504 9.47 42.23 8.58
C PRO A 504 9.65 43.02 9.88
N SER A 505 9.31 44.31 9.82
CA SER A 505 9.11 45.16 10.99
C SER A 505 7.96 44.68 11.88
N ASN A 506 7.73 45.38 12.98
CA ASN A 506 6.41 45.30 13.62
C ASN A 506 5.32 45.73 12.63
N GLN A 507 4.11 45.19 12.80
CA GLN A 507 2.94 45.67 12.08
C GLN A 507 2.42 46.97 12.71
N ALA A 508 1.91 47.88 11.87
CA ALA A 508 1.25 49.11 12.30
C ALA A 508 0.01 49.36 11.45
N GLY A 509 -1.07 49.82 12.07
CA GLY A 509 -2.31 50.09 11.35
C GLY A 509 -2.99 51.38 11.76
N ALA A 510 -3.69 51.99 10.81
CA ALA A 510 -4.45 53.22 11.01
C ALA A 510 -5.70 53.22 10.13
N SER A 511 -6.72 53.96 10.54
CA SER A 511 -7.88 54.24 9.69
C SER A 511 -7.52 55.33 8.68
N SER A 512 -8.07 55.30 7.48
CA SER A 512 -7.83 56.34 6.47
C SER A 512 -8.49 57.67 6.83
N ASP A 513 -9.55 57.66 7.64
CA ASP A 513 -10.30 58.85 8.03
C ASP A 513 -9.84 59.42 9.38
N LEU A 514 -9.73 60.74 9.45
CA LEU A 514 -9.47 61.43 10.72
C LEU A 514 -10.69 61.30 11.64
N PRO A 515 -10.47 61.08 12.96
CA PRO A 515 -11.57 61.10 13.92
C PRO A 515 -12.29 62.45 13.88
N PRO A 516 -13.62 62.48 14.02
CA PRO A 516 -14.38 63.72 14.04
C PRO A 516 -14.03 64.57 15.28
N PRO A 517 -14.37 65.88 15.30
CA PRO A 517 -14.41 66.64 16.54
C PRO A 517 -15.38 66.08 17.58
N ALA A 518 -15.01 66.12 18.86
CA ALA A 518 -15.83 65.68 19.99
C ALA A 518 -17.11 66.52 20.15
N PRO A 519 -18.30 65.91 20.39
CA PRO A 519 -19.49 66.65 20.76
C PRO A 519 -19.28 67.48 22.04
N SER A 520 -20.09 68.51 22.24
CA SER A 520 -19.94 69.45 23.36
C SER A 520 -21.27 69.75 24.07
N ASN A 521 -21.21 70.43 25.21
CA ASN A 521 -22.38 70.85 25.99
C ASN A 521 -23.33 69.71 26.36
N LEU A 522 -22.80 68.52 26.65
CA LEU A 522 -23.61 67.40 27.12
C LEU A 522 -24.24 67.77 28.48
N THR A 523 -25.53 67.53 28.59
CA THR A 523 -26.34 67.70 29.80
C THR A 523 -27.16 66.44 30.04
N ALA A 524 -27.41 66.13 31.31
CA ALA A 524 -28.23 65.00 31.74
C ALA A 524 -29.30 65.52 32.72
N THR A 525 -30.57 65.27 32.41
CA THR A 525 -31.72 65.75 33.20
C THR A 525 -32.61 64.58 33.57
N ALA A 526 -32.93 64.48 34.86
CA ALA A 526 -33.86 63.49 35.38
C ALA A 526 -35.28 63.70 34.84
N ALA A 527 -35.83 62.71 34.14
CA ALA A 527 -37.18 62.78 33.54
C ALA A 527 -38.22 61.98 34.33
N SER A 528 -37.86 60.78 34.81
CA SER A 528 -38.70 59.95 35.68
C SER A 528 -37.84 58.96 36.47
N ALA A 529 -38.45 58.21 37.40
CA ALA A 529 -37.73 57.27 38.27
C ALA A 529 -36.92 56.18 37.55
N GLY A 530 -37.14 55.97 36.25
CA GLY A 530 -36.35 55.06 35.42
C GLY A 530 -35.82 55.69 34.14
N GLN A 531 -35.76 57.03 34.05
CA GLN A 531 -35.35 57.71 32.82
C GLN A 531 -34.53 58.99 33.07
N ILE A 532 -33.44 59.14 32.32
CA ILE A 532 -32.64 60.36 32.22
C ILE A 532 -32.59 60.80 30.76
N ASP A 533 -32.91 62.06 30.51
CA ASP A 533 -32.83 62.68 29.18
C ASP A 533 -31.50 63.42 29.02
N LEU A 534 -30.82 63.13 27.92
CA LEU A 534 -29.56 63.72 27.51
C LEU A 534 -29.78 64.76 26.41
N ALA A 535 -28.99 65.83 26.42
CA ALA A 535 -28.92 66.78 25.33
C ALA A 535 -27.47 67.28 25.13
N TRP A 536 -27.03 67.43 23.88
CA TRP A 536 -25.67 67.86 23.51
C TRP A 536 -25.66 68.71 22.23
N THR A 537 -24.49 69.25 21.87
CA THR A 537 -24.22 69.98 20.63
C THR A 537 -23.23 69.19 19.78
N ASN A 538 -23.62 68.85 18.55
CA ASN A 538 -22.71 68.27 17.57
C ASN A 538 -21.78 69.36 17.02
N THR A 539 -20.48 69.11 17.09
CA THR A 539 -19.42 70.05 16.66
C THR A 539 -18.82 69.67 15.30
N SER A 540 -19.08 68.45 14.86
CA SER A 540 -18.60 67.92 13.59
C SER A 540 -19.70 68.00 12.53
N THR A 541 -19.30 68.28 11.29
CA THR A 541 -20.20 68.35 10.12
C THR A 541 -20.16 67.10 9.24
N THR A 542 -19.36 66.09 9.62
CA THR A 542 -19.14 64.84 8.86
C THR A 542 -19.16 63.52 9.66
N PRO A 543 -19.63 63.38 10.93
CA PRO A 543 -19.84 62.05 11.52
C PRO A 543 -21.07 61.37 10.93
N GLU A 544 -21.18 60.05 11.02
CA GLU A 544 -22.44 59.37 10.72
C GLU A 544 -23.24 59.04 11.99
N TYR A 545 -22.57 58.77 13.12
CA TYR A 545 -23.20 58.31 14.35
C TYR A 545 -22.67 59.00 15.61
N ILE A 546 -23.54 59.14 16.61
CA ILE A 546 -23.17 59.50 17.98
C ILE A 546 -23.26 58.26 18.87
N ALA A 547 -22.15 57.90 19.52
CA ALA A 547 -22.10 56.85 20.53
C ALA A 547 -22.44 57.44 21.90
N ILE A 548 -23.36 56.81 22.62
CA ILE A 548 -23.76 57.21 23.96
C ILE A 548 -23.23 56.18 24.94
N GLU A 549 -22.45 56.64 25.91
CA GLU A 549 -21.89 55.79 26.94
C GLU A 549 -22.28 56.28 28.34
N ARG A 550 -22.49 55.31 29.23
CA ARG A 550 -22.91 55.53 30.62
C ARG A 550 -21.96 54.84 31.58
N CYS A 551 -21.61 55.53 32.65
CA CYS A 551 -20.94 55.01 33.82
C CYS A 551 -21.89 55.06 35.02
N ASP A 552 -21.97 53.96 35.76
CA ASP A 552 -22.81 53.85 36.96
C ASP A 552 -22.09 54.53 38.14
N GLY A 553 -22.59 55.70 38.54
CA GLY A 553 -21.96 56.55 39.55
C GLY A 553 -22.04 58.03 39.21
N GLY A 554 -21.64 58.87 40.16
CA GLY A 554 -21.52 60.31 39.95
C GLY A 554 -20.18 60.71 39.32
N MET A 555 -20.04 62.00 38.98
CA MET A 555 -18.84 62.56 38.32
C MET A 555 -17.52 62.15 38.98
N GLY A 556 -17.45 62.05 40.32
CA GLY A 556 -16.22 61.67 41.01
C GLY A 556 -15.75 60.25 40.69
N THR A 557 -16.68 59.29 40.55
CA THR A 557 -16.36 57.91 40.16
C THR A 557 -16.03 57.82 38.68
N CYS A 558 -16.79 58.53 37.84
CA CYS A 558 -16.72 58.40 36.39
C CYS A 558 -15.68 59.32 35.72
N ALA A 559 -15.02 60.20 36.47
CA ALA A 559 -13.89 61.00 35.97
C ALA A 559 -12.53 60.28 36.05
N ASP A 560 -12.47 59.10 36.68
CA ASP A 560 -11.27 58.25 36.67
C ASP A 560 -11.02 57.73 35.23
N PRO A 561 -9.79 57.85 34.67
CA PRO A 561 -9.45 57.28 33.37
C PRO A 561 -9.71 55.77 33.26
N ALA A 562 -9.73 55.04 34.39
CA ALA A 562 -10.04 53.62 34.47
C ALA A 562 -11.53 53.32 34.73
N ALA A 563 -12.41 54.33 34.73
CA ALA A 563 -13.84 54.13 34.94
C ALA A 563 -14.44 53.24 33.84
N ALA A 564 -15.30 52.30 34.25
CA ALA A 564 -16.00 51.43 33.32
C ALA A 564 -17.15 52.17 32.65
N TRP A 565 -17.08 52.29 31.32
CA TRP A 565 -18.13 52.87 30.49
C TRP A 565 -18.90 51.76 29.78
N THR A 566 -20.22 51.81 29.91
CA THR A 566 -21.15 50.90 29.23
C THR A 566 -21.70 51.61 28.01
N PHE A 567 -21.58 50.98 26.85
CA PHE A 567 -22.27 51.44 25.64
C PHE A 567 -23.80 51.32 25.83
N VAL A 568 -24.51 52.43 25.61
CA VAL A 568 -25.96 52.50 25.76
C VAL A 568 -26.66 52.38 24.41
N ALA A 569 -26.28 53.25 23.46
CA ALA A 569 -26.94 53.33 22.16
C ALA A 569 -26.10 54.08 21.12
N TRP A 570 -26.43 53.83 19.85
CA TRP A 570 -26.08 54.67 18.72
C TRP A 570 -27.25 55.58 18.37
N THR A 571 -26.97 56.82 17.99
CA THR A 571 -27.96 57.70 17.35
C THR A 571 -27.41 58.23 16.03
N ASP A 572 -28.31 58.60 15.11
CA ASP A 572 -27.93 59.30 13.88
C ASP A 572 -27.28 60.66 14.19
N LEU A 573 -26.49 61.19 13.25
CA LEU A 573 -25.81 62.49 13.40
C LEU A 573 -26.75 63.63 13.81
N ASP A 574 -27.97 63.68 13.28
CA ASP A 574 -28.88 64.80 13.53
C ASP A 574 -29.48 64.78 14.95
N ALA A 575 -29.28 63.68 15.70
CA ALA A 575 -29.71 63.61 17.08
C ALA A 575 -28.85 64.50 17.97
N THR A 576 -29.51 65.40 18.69
CA THR A 576 -28.91 66.22 19.74
C THR A 576 -29.47 65.89 21.12
N THR A 577 -30.30 64.85 21.22
CA THR A 577 -30.96 64.41 22.45
C THR A 577 -31.16 62.90 22.47
N PHE A 578 -31.16 62.29 23.65
CA PHE A 578 -31.45 60.87 23.83
C PHE A 578 -32.10 60.60 25.19
N SER A 579 -33.03 59.65 25.27
CA SER A 579 -33.67 59.25 26.52
C SER A 579 -33.17 57.88 26.95
N ASP A 580 -32.35 57.83 27.99
CA ASP A 580 -31.90 56.57 28.58
C ASP A 580 -32.98 56.07 29.57
N THR A 581 -33.52 54.89 29.31
CA THR A 581 -34.68 54.33 30.03
C THR A 581 -34.35 52.98 30.66
N GLY A 582 -35.13 52.57 31.66
CA GLY A 582 -34.90 51.32 32.39
C GLY A 582 -33.86 51.44 33.51
N LEU A 583 -33.58 52.67 33.95
CA LEU A 583 -32.65 52.96 35.03
C LEU A 583 -33.19 52.57 36.41
N LEU A 584 -32.29 52.22 37.33
CA LEU A 584 -32.67 52.00 38.74
C LEU A 584 -32.97 53.33 39.44
N ALA A 585 -34.16 53.44 40.04
CA ALA A 585 -34.57 54.60 40.82
C ALA A 585 -33.62 54.84 42.00
N GLY A 586 -33.28 56.11 42.24
CA GLY A 586 -32.34 56.58 43.25
C GLY A 586 -30.86 56.41 42.90
N ALA A 587 -30.52 55.82 41.74
CA ALA A 587 -29.13 55.68 41.31
C ALA A 587 -28.64 56.89 40.50
N THR A 588 -27.35 57.22 40.65
CA THR A 588 -26.68 58.26 39.87
C THR A 588 -26.01 57.64 38.67
N TYR A 589 -26.21 58.24 37.49
CA TYR A 589 -25.54 57.84 36.26
C TYR A 589 -24.80 59.04 35.67
N THR A 590 -23.63 58.79 35.09
CA THR A 590 -22.83 59.78 34.38
C THR A 590 -22.67 59.37 32.93
N TYR A 591 -22.77 60.32 32.01
CA TYR A 591 -22.80 60.10 30.57
C TYR A 591 -21.67 60.84 29.89
N ARG A 592 -21.23 60.29 28.76
CA ARG A 592 -20.41 60.95 27.74
C ARG A 592 -20.92 60.53 26.36
N VAL A 593 -20.70 61.40 25.37
CA VAL A 593 -21.05 61.08 23.97
C VAL A 593 -19.83 61.27 23.06
N LEU A 594 -19.71 60.42 22.05
CA LEU A 594 -18.60 60.40 21.09
C LEU A 594 -19.18 60.52 19.68
N ALA A 595 -18.46 61.19 18.78
CA ALA A 595 -18.82 61.26 17.36
C ALA A 595 -17.94 60.28 16.58
N CYS A 596 -18.55 59.39 15.80
CA CYS A 596 -17.84 58.35 15.08
C CYS A 596 -18.13 58.39 13.58
N THR A 597 -17.16 57.94 12.79
CA THR A 597 -17.25 57.84 11.34
C THR A 597 -18.05 56.60 10.89
N PRO A 598 -18.44 56.52 9.59
CA PRO A 598 -19.21 55.40 9.04
C PRO A 598 -18.62 54.03 9.39
N GLY A 599 -19.47 53.01 9.60
CA GLY A 599 -19.00 51.63 9.79
C GLY A 599 -18.36 51.31 11.16
N GLY A 600 -18.42 52.24 12.12
CA GLY A 600 -17.82 52.07 13.44
C GLY A 600 -16.30 52.30 13.46
N GLY A 601 -15.81 53.16 12.55
CA GLY A 601 -14.40 53.53 12.40
C GLY A 601 -13.89 54.43 13.53
N ALA A 602 -13.10 55.46 13.18
CA ALA A 602 -12.49 56.35 14.16
C ALA A 602 -13.54 57.17 14.93
N CYS A 603 -13.54 57.04 16.26
CA CYS A 603 -14.35 57.89 17.15
C CYS A 603 -13.53 59.06 17.68
N SER A 604 -14.20 60.18 17.93
CA SER A 604 -13.64 61.34 18.58
C SER A 604 -13.32 61.08 20.05
N ASP A 605 -12.55 61.99 20.68
CA ASP A 605 -12.52 62.07 22.14
C ASP A 605 -13.94 62.26 22.71
N PRO A 606 -14.22 61.80 23.94
CA PRO A 606 -15.53 61.98 24.54
C PRO A 606 -15.86 63.45 24.80
N SER A 607 -17.15 63.76 24.76
CA SER A 607 -17.69 65.04 25.22
C SER A 607 -17.35 65.30 26.69
N ASN A 608 -17.70 66.50 27.17
CA ASN A 608 -17.78 66.73 28.62
C ASN A 608 -18.71 65.70 29.28
N LEU A 609 -18.44 65.38 30.55
CA LEU A 609 -19.29 64.49 31.35
C LEU A 609 -20.55 65.21 31.83
N ALA A 610 -21.67 64.47 31.96
CA ALA A 610 -22.90 64.95 32.58
C ALA A 610 -23.52 63.89 33.48
N SER A 611 -23.97 64.25 34.68
CA SER A 611 -24.57 63.30 35.63
C SER A 611 -25.96 63.72 36.09
N ALA A 612 -26.84 62.74 36.29
CA ALA A 612 -28.14 62.93 36.94
C ALA A 612 -28.50 61.72 37.80
N ILE A 613 -29.42 61.94 38.76
CA ILE A 613 -30.01 60.89 39.59
C ILE A 613 -31.36 60.53 38.99
N ALA A 614 -31.62 59.25 38.72
CA ALA A 614 -32.96 58.79 38.37
C ALA A 614 -33.86 58.93 39.62
N PRO A 615 -34.87 59.83 39.65
CA PRO A 615 -35.57 60.25 40.87
C PRO A 615 -36.29 59.16 41.66
#